data_AF-A0A212JE05-F1
#
_entry.id   AF-A0A212JE05-F1
#
_cell.length_a   1.000
_cell.length_b   1.000
_cell.length_c   1.000
_cell.angle_alpha   90.00
_cell.angle_beta   90.00
_cell.angle_gamma   90.00
#
_symmetry.space_group_name_H-M   'P 1'
#
loop_
_entity.id
_entity.type
_entity.pdbx_description
1 polymer ?
#
loop_
_entity_poly.entity_id
_entity_poly.type
_entity_poly.pdbx_seq_one_letter_code
_entity_poly.pdbx_strand_id
1 'polypeptide(L)'
;MDFPAAPPAAINPLWYAVFCDPEPLPANAPLRNRALSRVLRALLRPGFRHVYAMRRLHCGAGWLLFNPHSACIDVLEFAGDAFARQVFAEAGAGRCRVVAVATRRPAAWVPRLSATCVSAVAHLLGVPSRPWTTPRALYRQLQQQEVSMGSVFSPPKPDTKAADAAARQAKEEAAALEARNQARLRTLKAGQSGRSLLAYDGTGEAGVKTTLGAG
;
A
#
# COMPACT_ATOMS: atom_id res chain seq x y z
N MET A 1 -26.57 11.81 32.80
CA MET A 1 -26.57 11.83 31.32
C MET A 1 -26.36 10.40 30.89
N ASP A 2 -27.43 9.72 30.49
CA ASP A 2 -27.37 8.33 30.10
C ASP A 2 -27.05 8.23 28.61
N PHE A 3 -25.89 7.67 28.30
CA PHE A 3 -25.56 7.30 26.93
C PHE A 3 -26.43 6.09 26.55
N PRO A 4 -27.13 6.11 25.40
CA PRO A 4 -27.81 4.92 24.92
C PRO A 4 -26.79 3.79 24.74
N ALA A 5 -27.12 2.62 25.28
CA ALA A 5 -26.29 1.43 25.17
C ALA A 5 -26.09 1.10 23.69
N ALA A 6 -24.83 1.11 23.23
CA ALA A 6 -24.48 0.68 21.88
C ALA A 6 -24.92 -0.78 21.68
N PRO A 7 -25.89 -1.09 20.79
CA PRO A 7 -26.15 -2.48 20.41
C PRO A 7 -24.91 -3.05 19.70
N PRO A 8 -24.70 -4.37 19.78
CA PRO A 8 -23.40 -5.00 19.57
C PRO A 8 -22.89 -4.77 18.16
N ALA A 9 -21.93 -3.84 18.03
CA ALA A 9 -21.10 -3.74 16.84
C ALA A 9 -20.54 -5.13 16.55
N ALA A 10 -20.62 -5.57 15.29
CA ALA A 10 -20.23 -6.89 14.80
C ALA A 10 -19.15 -7.54 15.66
N ILE A 11 -19.45 -8.76 16.14
CA ILE A 11 -18.89 -9.43 17.32
C ILE A 11 -17.36 -9.44 17.40
N ASN A 12 -16.62 -9.17 16.31
CA ASN A 12 -15.21 -8.81 16.37
C ASN A 12 -14.81 -7.84 15.24
N PRO A 13 -14.14 -6.70 15.52
CA PRO A 13 -13.61 -5.85 14.46
C PRO A 13 -12.57 -6.59 13.61
N LEU A 14 -12.59 -6.34 12.29
CA LEU A 14 -11.56 -6.85 11.39
C LEU A 14 -10.29 -6.01 11.55
N TRP A 15 -9.19 -6.67 11.91
CA TRP A 15 -7.86 -6.08 11.97
C TRP A 15 -7.00 -6.60 10.83
N TYR A 16 -6.03 -5.79 10.42
CA TYR A 16 -5.01 -6.13 9.45
C TYR A 16 -3.68 -6.13 10.18
N ALA A 17 -3.07 -7.31 10.33
CA ALA A 17 -1.71 -7.44 10.83
C ALA A 17 -0.73 -7.20 9.68
N VAL A 18 0.15 -6.23 9.85
CA VAL A 18 1.12 -5.83 8.82
C VAL A 18 2.53 -6.18 9.29
N PHE A 19 3.22 -6.98 8.50
CA PHE A 19 4.59 -7.42 8.72
C PHE A 19 5.51 -6.73 7.74
N CYS A 20 6.53 -6.05 8.26
CA CYS A 20 7.47 -5.28 7.45
C CYS A 20 8.86 -5.28 8.08
N ASP A 21 9.80 -4.65 7.38
CA ASP A 21 11.07 -4.25 7.97
C ASP A 21 10.95 -2.84 8.57
N PRO A 22 11.49 -2.61 9.78
CA PRO A 22 11.49 -1.27 10.35
C PRO A 22 12.38 -0.36 9.53
N GLU A 23 12.04 0.93 9.53
CA GLU A 23 12.86 1.95 8.92
C GLU A 23 14.29 1.92 9.49
N PRO A 24 15.30 2.32 8.68
CA PRO A 24 16.64 2.51 9.17
C PRO A 24 16.62 3.45 10.38
N LEU A 25 17.32 3.07 11.45
CA LEU A 25 17.47 3.96 12.60
C LEU A 25 18.21 5.23 12.17
N PRO A 26 17.83 6.41 12.68
CA PRO A 26 18.57 7.63 12.42
C PRO A 26 19.99 7.53 12.99
N ALA A 27 20.94 8.28 12.41
CA ALA A 27 22.36 8.19 12.76
C ALA A 27 22.63 8.47 14.25
N ASN A 28 21.80 9.32 14.88
CA ASN A 28 21.86 9.71 16.28
C ASN A 28 21.08 8.78 17.24
N ALA A 29 20.57 7.63 16.78
CA ALA A 29 19.84 6.71 17.65
C ALA A 29 20.71 6.19 18.81
N PRO A 30 20.12 5.99 20.02
CA PRO A 30 20.85 5.44 21.17
C PRO A 30 21.56 4.12 20.85
N LEU A 31 22.76 3.91 21.43
CA LEU A 31 23.58 2.72 21.18
C LEU A 31 22.81 1.41 21.38
N ARG A 32 21.97 1.35 22.42
CA ARG A 32 21.09 0.20 22.69
C ARG A 32 20.18 -0.14 21.50
N ASN A 33 19.58 0.87 20.87
CA ASN A 33 18.67 0.68 19.73
C ASN A 33 19.46 0.23 18.49
N ARG A 34 20.66 0.79 18.28
CA ARG A 34 21.56 0.39 17.18
C ARG A 34 22.01 -1.06 17.32
N ALA A 35 22.40 -1.48 18.53
CA ALA A 35 22.77 -2.85 18.83
C ALA A 35 21.58 -3.81 18.60
N LEU A 36 20.41 -3.46 19.15
CA LEU A 36 19.19 -4.24 18.95
C LEU A 36 18.83 -4.38 17.47
N SER A 37 18.88 -3.29 16.70
CA SER A 37 18.59 -3.30 15.26
C SER A 37 19.54 -4.20 14.47
N ARG A 38 20.84 -4.20 14.80
CA ARG A 38 21.81 -5.12 14.18
C ARG A 38 21.50 -6.58 14.51
N VAL A 39 21.24 -6.88 15.77
CA VAL A 39 20.88 -8.23 16.22
C VAL A 39 19.60 -8.72 15.53
N LEU A 40 18.55 -7.89 15.49
CA LEU A 40 17.29 -8.23 14.82
C LEU A 40 17.49 -8.43 13.31
N ARG A 41 18.31 -7.61 12.64
CA ARG A 41 18.60 -7.76 11.22
C ARG A 41 19.38 -9.04 10.89
N ALA A 42 20.23 -9.50 11.82
CA ALA A 42 20.99 -10.74 11.68
C ALA A 42 20.13 -11.99 11.97
N LEU A 43 19.26 -11.93 12.97
CA LEU A 43 18.47 -13.10 13.42
C LEU A 43 17.13 -13.26 12.70
N LEU A 44 16.50 -12.16 12.27
CA LEU A 44 15.16 -12.19 11.68
C LEU A 44 15.20 -12.04 10.16
N ARG A 45 14.32 -12.81 9.50
CA ARG A 45 14.15 -12.79 8.05
C ARG A 45 13.74 -11.38 7.57
N PRO A 46 14.31 -10.87 6.46
CA PRO A 46 13.82 -9.66 5.81
C PRO A 46 12.32 -9.74 5.51
N GLY A 47 11.61 -8.63 5.71
CA GLY A 47 10.16 -8.50 5.63
C GLY A 47 9.40 -8.97 6.88
N PHE A 48 10.09 -9.48 7.91
CA PHE A 48 9.52 -10.02 9.15
C PHE A 48 10.30 -9.55 10.39
N ARG A 49 10.69 -8.28 10.40
CA ARG A 49 11.44 -7.68 11.51
C ARG A 49 10.56 -6.84 12.44
N HIS A 50 9.40 -6.41 11.96
CA HIS A 50 8.40 -5.65 12.71
C HIS A 50 6.98 -6.12 12.38
N VAL A 51 6.06 -5.88 13.33
CA VAL A 51 4.63 -6.10 13.11
C VAL A 51 3.82 -5.02 13.82
N TYR A 52 2.82 -4.50 13.12
CA TYR A 52 1.80 -3.61 13.67
C TYR A 52 0.41 -4.09 13.23
N ALA A 53 -0.64 -3.52 13.81
CA ALA A 53 -2.02 -3.83 13.45
C ALA A 53 -2.76 -2.55 13.07
N MET A 54 -3.63 -2.61 12.07
CA MET A 54 -4.51 -1.50 11.73
C MET A 54 -5.94 -2.00 11.51
N ARG A 55 -6.93 -1.14 11.74
CA ARG A 55 -8.34 -1.43 11.43
C ARG A 55 -9.05 -0.19 10.93
N ARG A 56 -10.14 -0.37 10.20
CA ARG A 56 -11.04 0.72 9.87
C ARG A 56 -11.80 1.19 11.11
N LEU A 57 -11.99 2.49 11.26
CA LEU A 57 -12.81 3.07 12.33
C LEU A 57 -14.29 2.72 12.11
N HIS A 58 -15.02 2.49 13.21
CA HIS A 58 -16.45 2.15 13.14
C HIS A 58 -17.34 3.36 12.85
N CYS A 59 -16.95 4.54 13.35
CA CYS A 59 -17.76 5.76 13.33
C CYS A 59 -17.32 6.79 12.29
N GLY A 60 -16.46 6.41 11.31
CA GLY A 60 -15.97 7.37 10.32
C GLY A 60 -15.19 6.76 9.16
N ALA A 61 -14.83 7.61 8.21
CA ALA A 61 -13.91 7.27 7.12
C ALA A 61 -12.47 7.47 7.61
N GLY A 62 -11.89 6.44 8.20
CA GLY A 62 -10.51 6.48 8.70
C GLY A 62 -10.01 5.15 9.23
N TRP A 63 -8.77 5.14 9.67
CA TRP A 63 -8.04 3.96 10.10
C TRP A 63 -7.38 4.19 11.46
N LEU A 64 -7.55 3.23 12.36
CA LEU A 64 -6.79 3.14 13.60
C LEU A 64 -5.54 2.30 13.34
N LEU A 65 -4.38 2.82 13.70
CA LEU A 65 -3.11 2.13 13.72
C LEU A 65 -2.70 1.85 15.16
N PHE A 66 -2.31 0.61 15.43
CA PHE A 66 -1.68 0.16 16.66
C PHE A 66 -0.27 -0.34 16.33
N ASN A 67 0.73 0.46 16.68
CA ASN A 67 2.13 0.24 16.31
C ASN A 67 3.01 0.13 17.58
N PRO A 68 3.16 -1.09 18.13
CA PRO A 68 3.97 -1.32 19.32
C PRO A 68 5.46 -1.35 19.00
N HIS A 69 6.23 -0.46 19.62
CA HIS A 69 7.68 -0.43 19.57
C HIS A 69 8.30 -1.11 20.81
N SER A 70 9.64 -1.21 20.85
CA SER A 70 10.35 -1.77 22.00
C SER A 70 10.30 -0.89 23.26
N ALA A 71 9.96 0.40 23.11
CA ALA A 71 9.95 1.38 24.21
C ALA A 71 8.61 2.11 24.38
N CYS A 72 7.71 2.06 23.40
CA CYS A 72 6.42 2.74 23.43
C CYS A 72 5.39 1.96 22.60
N ILE A 73 4.13 2.36 22.69
CA ILE A 73 3.07 1.89 21.81
C ILE A 73 2.44 3.13 21.20
N ASP A 74 2.50 3.24 19.88
CA ASP A 74 1.87 4.34 19.17
C ASP A 74 0.48 3.91 18.73
N VAL A 75 -0.51 4.70 19.10
CA VAL A 75 -1.90 4.53 18.67
C VAL A 75 -2.29 5.79 17.90
N LEU A 76 -2.47 5.65 16.59
CA LEU A 76 -2.69 6.77 15.68
C LEU A 76 -3.99 6.58 14.92
N GLU A 77 -4.70 7.68 14.69
CA GLU A 77 -5.88 7.71 13.82
C GLU A 77 -5.54 8.46 12.53
N PHE A 78 -5.89 7.86 11.40
CA PHE A 78 -5.72 8.44 10.07
C PHE A 78 -7.09 8.71 9.46
N ALA A 79 -7.32 9.94 9.01
CA ALA A 79 -8.52 10.28 8.26
C ALA A 79 -8.42 9.78 6.81
N GLY A 80 -9.55 9.32 6.26
CA GLY A 80 -9.65 8.77 4.91
C GLY A 80 -8.89 7.46 4.71
N ASP A 81 -8.75 7.05 3.45
CA ASP A 81 -8.14 5.76 3.09
C ASP A 81 -6.70 5.86 2.58
N ALA A 82 -6.11 7.06 2.55
CA ALA A 82 -4.78 7.27 1.95
C ALA A 82 -3.70 6.38 2.60
N PHE A 83 -3.67 6.33 3.93
CA PHE A 83 -2.75 5.49 4.70
C PHE A 83 -2.92 4.00 4.36
N ALA A 84 -4.14 3.48 4.43
CA ALA A 84 -4.39 2.07 4.16
C ALA A 84 -4.11 1.71 2.69
N ARG A 85 -4.46 2.58 1.74
CA ARG A 85 -4.16 2.40 0.31
C ARG A 85 -2.66 2.28 0.08
N GLN A 86 -1.84 3.12 0.74
CA GLN A 86 -0.39 3.01 0.68
C GLN A 86 0.07 1.65 1.24
N VAL A 87 -0.39 1.25 2.43
CA VAL A 87 -0.02 -0.04 3.04
C VAL A 87 -0.37 -1.23 2.13
N PHE A 88 -1.56 -1.24 1.52
CA PHE A 88 -1.96 -2.30 0.59
C PHE A 88 -1.15 -2.26 -0.73
N ALA A 89 -0.79 -1.08 -1.23
CA ALA A 89 0.09 -0.95 -2.38
C ALA A 89 1.51 -1.48 -2.09
N GLU A 90 2.06 -1.17 -0.91
CA GLU A 90 3.34 -1.71 -0.43
C GLU A 90 3.31 -3.25 -0.31
N ALA A 91 2.17 -3.80 0.13
CA ALA A 91 1.95 -5.23 0.19
C ALA A 91 1.89 -5.88 -1.20
N GLY A 92 1.19 -5.23 -2.14
CA GLY A 92 1.13 -5.63 -3.55
C GLY A 92 2.49 -5.59 -4.25
N ALA A 93 3.34 -4.62 -3.87
CA ALA A 93 4.73 -4.53 -4.32
C ALA A 93 5.68 -5.54 -3.61
N GLY A 94 5.18 -6.33 -2.67
CA GLY A 94 5.96 -7.33 -1.94
C GLY A 94 6.91 -6.77 -0.87
N ARG A 95 6.80 -5.48 -0.53
CA ARG A 95 7.63 -4.81 0.49
C ARG A 95 7.16 -5.08 1.92
N CYS A 96 5.88 -5.40 2.10
CA CYS A 96 5.32 -5.89 3.36
C CYS A 96 4.36 -7.07 3.13
N ARG A 97 3.89 -7.68 4.22
CA ARG A 97 2.83 -8.70 4.20
C ARG A 97 1.68 -8.24 5.06
N VAL A 98 0.45 -8.44 4.59
CA VAL A 98 -0.77 -8.07 5.31
C VAL A 98 -1.62 -9.32 5.47
N VAL A 99 -2.13 -9.55 6.68
CA VAL A 99 -3.06 -10.64 6.99
C VAL A 99 -4.30 -10.05 7.64
N ALA A 100 -5.47 -10.36 7.08
CA ALA A 100 -6.75 -9.98 7.67
C ALA A 100 -7.10 -10.96 8.79
N VAL A 101 -7.46 -10.43 9.95
CA VAL A 101 -7.72 -11.18 11.16
C VAL A 101 -8.99 -10.65 11.81
N ALA A 102 -10.04 -11.46 11.84
CA ALA A 102 -11.16 -11.20 12.73
C ALA A 102 -10.61 -11.30 14.16
N THR A 103 -10.67 -10.19 14.91
CA THR A 103 -10.22 -10.25 16.31
C THR A 103 -11.02 -11.30 17.07
N ARG A 104 -10.49 -11.71 18.21
CA ARG A 104 -11.27 -12.40 19.22
C ARG A 104 -11.23 -11.56 20.48
N ARG A 105 -11.74 -12.10 21.59
CA ARG A 105 -11.39 -11.57 22.91
C ARG A 105 -9.86 -11.49 23.02
N PRO A 106 -9.30 -10.38 23.53
CA PRO A 106 -7.87 -10.26 23.78
C PRO A 106 -7.38 -11.49 24.55
N ALA A 107 -6.24 -12.04 24.13
CA ALA A 107 -5.70 -13.23 24.79
C ALA A 107 -5.38 -12.88 26.24
N ALA A 108 -5.52 -13.81 27.19
CA ALA A 108 -5.11 -13.54 28.58
C ALA A 108 -3.68 -13.00 28.62
N TRP A 109 -3.45 -11.94 29.40
CA TRP A 109 -2.11 -11.38 29.54
C TRP A 109 -1.22 -12.42 30.20
N VAL A 110 -0.16 -12.85 29.50
CA VAL A 110 0.84 -13.77 30.03
C VAL A 110 2.04 -12.93 30.44
N PRO A 111 2.48 -12.96 31.71
CA PRO A 111 3.70 -12.28 32.13
C PRO A 111 4.88 -12.72 31.27
N ARG A 112 5.60 -11.77 30.68
CA ARG A 112 6.77 -12.04 29.85
C ARG A 112 7.96 -11.19 30.30
N LEU A 113 9.15 -11.75 30.08
CA LEU A 113 10.42 -11.07 30.34
C LEU A 113 10.65 -9.84 29.43
N SER A 114 9.96 -9.74 28.28
CA SER A 114 10.03 -8.56 27.41
C SER A 114 8.73 -8.34 26.63
N ALA A 115 8.22 -7.10 26.64
CA ALA A 115 7.16 -6.67 25.75
C ALA A 115 7.75 -6.44 24.35
N THR A 116 7.30 -7.24 23.38
CA THR A 116 7.71 -7.12 21.97
C THR A 116 6.52 -6.73 21.10
N CYS A 117 6.79 -6.15 19.93
CA CYS A 117 5.76 -5.81 18.95
C CYS A 117 4.85 -7.02 18.63
N VAL A 118 5.45 -8.20 18.51
CA VAL A 118 4.74 -9.48 18.31
C VAL A 118 3.80 -9.79 19.46
N SER A 119 4.25 -9.65 20.71
CA SER A 119 3.42 -9.95 21.88
C SER A 119 2.21 -9.02 21.99
N ALA A 120 2.42 -7.72 21.74
CA ALA A 120 1.36 -6.72 21.79
C ALA A 120 0.33 -6.94 20.68
N VAL A 121 0.77 -7.17 19.44
CA VAL A 121 -0.14 -7.49 18.32
C VAL A 121 -0.85 -8.82 18.55
N ALA A 122 -0.16 -9.87 19.01
CA ALA A 122 -0.81 -11.15 19.28
C ALA A 122 -1.88 -11.03 20.39
N HIS A 123 -1.60 -10.27 21.45
CA HIS A 123 -2.57 -10.00 22.51
C HIS A 123 -3.78 -9.23 21.98
N LEU A 124 -3.56 -8.15 21.23
CA LEU A 124 -4.59 -7.36 20.56
C LEU A 124 -5.48 -8.22 19.68
N LEU A 125 -4.88 -9.14 18.91
CA LEU A 125 -5.59 -10.01 17.98
C LEU A 125 -6.30 -11.20 18.65
N GLY A 126 -6.09 -11.44 19.95
CA GLY A 126 -6.63 -12.60 20.64
C GLY A 126 -5.92 -13.91 20.28
N VAL A 127 -4.66 -13.82 19.85
CA VAL A 127 -3.86 -14.95 19.37
C VAL A 127 -2.83 -15.34 20.43
N PRO A 128 -2.77 -16.62 20.86
CA PRO A 128 -1.77 -17.06 21.81
C PRO A 128 -0.40 -16.95 21.16
N SER A 129 0.55 -16.31 21.85
CA SER A 129 1.96 -16.30 21.47
C SER A 129 2.81 -16.90 22.60
N ARG A 130 3.92 -17.54 22.23
CA ARG A 130 4.94 -18.04 23.15
C ARG A 130 6.00 -16.94 23.39
N PRO A 131 6.81 -17.01 24.48
CA PRO A 131 7.83 -15.98 24.78
C PRO A 131 8.80 -15.69 23.63
N TRP A 132 9.11 -16.69 22.80
CA TRP A 132 10.06 -16.59 21.69
C TRP A 132 9.38 -16.49 20.31
N THR A 133 8.12 -16.06 20.26
CA THR A 133 7.40 -15.93 18.98
C THR A 133 8.02 -14.80 18.17
N THR A 134 8.56 -15.15 17.01
CA THR A 134 9.06 -14.18 16.03
C THR A 134 7.92 -13.62 15.18
N PRO A 135 8.09 -12.47 14.50
CA PRO A 135 7.07 -11.95 13.59
C PRO A 135 6.70 -12.96 12.50
N ARG A 136 7.68 -13.70 11.97
CA ARG A 136 7.44 -14.78 10.99
C ARG A 136 6.60 -15.93 11.57
N ALA A 137 6.83 -16.31 12.82
CA ALA A 137 6.05 -17.35 13.47
C ALA A 137 4.59 -16.91 13.68
N LEU A 138 4.38 -15.67 14.13
CA LEU A 138 3.05 -15.08 14.24
C LEU A 138 2.35 -15.03 12.88
N TYR A 139 3.04 -14.57 11.83
CA TYR A 139 2.49 -14.55 10.47
C TYR A 139 1.99 -15.92 10.02
N ARG A 140 2.80 -16.99 10.19
CA ARG A 140 2.38 -18.35 9.83
C ARG A 140 1.15 -18.81 10.60
N GLN A 141 1.08 -18.48 11.89
CA GLN A 141 -0.06 -18.80 12.74
C GLN A 141 -1.33 -18.06 12.27
N LEU A 142 -1.21 -16.78 11.92
CA LEU A 142 -2.33 -15.99 11.39
C LEU A 142 -2.79 -16.52 10.03
N GLN A 143 -1.87 -16.88 9.13
CA GLN A 143 -2.24 -17.49 7.84
C GLN A 143 -3.00 -18.81 8.02
N GLN A 144 -2.60 -19.65 8.98
CA GLN A 144 -3.34 -20.88 9.28
C GLN A 144 -4.75 -20.59 9.78
N GLN A 145 -4.93 -19.52 10.56
CA GLN A 145 -6.24 -19.07 11.03
C GLN A 145 -7.09 -18.48 9.90
N GLU A 146 -6.49 -17.70 8.99
CA GLU A 146 -7.16 -17.16 7.79
C GLU A 146 -7.71 -18.30 6.92
N VAL A 147 -6.90 -19.33 6.67
CA VAL A 147 -7.33 -20.52 5.91
C VAL A 147 -8.42 -21.29 6.67
N SER A 148 -8.32 -21.39 8.00
CA SER A 148 -9.30 -22.10 8.83
C SER A 148 -10.64 -21.37 8.94
N MET A 149 -10.67 -20.04 8.80
CA MET A 149 -11.90 -19.25 8.75
C MET A 149 -12.56 -19.24 7.36
N GLY A 150 -11.97 -19.97 6.40
CA GLY A 150 -12.48 -20.05 5.04
C GLY A 150 -12.25 -18.76 4.27
N SER A 151 -12.30 -18.91 2.96
CA SER A 151 -12.21 -17.90 1.89
C SER A 151 -13.26 -16.77 1.94
N VAL A 152 -13.71 -16.35 3.12
CA VAL A 152 -14.72 -15.30 3.33
C VAL A 152 -14.09 -13.91 3.29
N PHE A 153 -12.77 -13.79 3.52
CA PHE A 153 -12.10 -12.49 3.74
C PHE A 153 -10.72 -12.33 3.08
N SER A 154 -10.37 -13.15 2.09
CA SER A 154 -9.33 -12.70 1.16
C SER A 154 -9.89 -11.48 0.41
N PRO A 155 -9.16 -10.34 0.29
CA PRO A 155 -9.53 -9.37 -0.74
C PRO A 155 -9.72 -10.16 -2.04
N PRO A 156 -10.75 -9.85 -2.86
CA PRO A 156 -10.98 -10.60 -4.08
C PRO A 156 -9.63 -10.70 -4.79
N LYS A 157 -9.16 -11.94 -5.01
CA LYS A 157 -8.00 -12.16 -5.88
C LYS A 157 -8.30 -11.28 -7.09
N PRO A 158 -7.43 -10.30 -7.44
CA PRO A 158 -7.71 -9.43 -8.57
C PRO A 158 -8.04 -10.36 -9.71
N ASP A 159 -9.27 -10.25 -10.23
CA ASP A 159 -9.80 -11.20 -11.18
C ASP A 159 -8.87 -11.12 -12.40
N THR A 160 -7.93 -12.05 -12.48
CA THR A 160 -6.84 -11.98 -13.45
C THR A 160 -7.42 -12.01 -14.85
N LYS A 161 -8.60 -12.62 -15.03
CA LYS A 161 -9.35 -12.57 -16.29
C LYS A 161 -9.86 -11.18 -16.62
N ALA A 162 -10.38 -10.43 -15.64
CA ALA A 162 -10.85 -9.06 -15.87
C ALA A 162 -9.67 -8.10 -16.11
N ALA A 163 -8.56 -8.28 -15.40
CA ALA A 163 -7.33 -7.51 -15.62
C ALA A 163 -6.71 -7.81 -17.00
N ASP A 164 -6.65 -9.08 -17.41
CA ASP A 164 -6.15 -9.50 -18.72
C ASP A 164 -7.08 -9.03 -19.86
N ALA A 165 -8.40 -9.04 -19.64
CA ALA A 165 -9.38 -8.51 -20.59
C ALA A 165 -9.23 -7.00 -20.78
N ALA A 166 -9.10 -6.24 -19.69
CA ALA A 166 -8.86 -4.79 -19.74
C ALA A 166 -7.52 -4.46 -20.42
N ALA A 167 -6.47 -5.25 -20.16
CA ALA A 167 -5.17 -5.08 -20.82
C ALA A 167 -5.21 -5.41 -22.33
N ARG A 168 -6.02 -6.39 -22.75
CA ARG A 168 -6.26 -6.66 -24.17
C ARG A 168 -7.05 -5.52 -24.84
N GLN A 169 -8.11 -5.06 -24.20
CA GLN A 169 -8.93 -3.96 -24.71
C GLN A 169 -8.13 -2.66 -24.85
N ALA A 170 -7.29 -2.33 -23.86
CA ALA A 170 -6.40 -1.16 -23.94
C ALA A 170 -5.37 -1.28 -25.07
N LYS A 171 -4.85 -2.49 -25.35
CA LYS A 171 -3.95 -2.71 -26.50
C LYS A 171 -4.67 -2.57 -27.84
N GLU A 172 -5.90 -3.07 -27.95
CA GLU A 172 -6.71 -2.94 -29.15
C GLU A 172 -7.09 -1.48 -29.43
N GLU A 173 -7.48 -0.73 -28.40
CA GLU A 173 -7.77 0.71 -28.50
C GLU A 173 -6.54 1.53 -28.90
N ALA A 174 -5.37 1.23 -28.33
CA ALA A 174 -4.11 1.87 -28.70
C ALA A 174 -3.75 1.60 -30.18
N ALA A 175 -3.89 0.36 -30.64
CA ALA A 175 -3.66 0.00 -32.03
C ALA A 175 -4.65 0.68 -32.99
N ALA A 176 -5.94 0.77 -32.61
CA ALA A 176 -6.96 1.46 -33.38
C ALA A 176 -6.70 2.97 -33.48
N LEU A 177 -6.24 3.59 -32.39
CA LEU A 177 -5.88 5.00 -32.36
C LEU A 177 -4.65 5.27 -33.25
N GLU A 178 -3.63 4.41 -33.18
CA GLU A 178 -2.45 4.52 -34.04
C GLU A 178 -2.82 4.40 -35.52
N ALA A 179 -3.68 3.44 -35.89
CA ALA A 179 -4.17 3.29 -37.25
C ALA A 179 -4.93 4.53 -37.74
N ARG A 180 -5.79 5.12 -36.89
CA ARG A 180 -6.49 6.40 -37.20
C ARG A 180 -5.51 7.55 -37.39
N ASN A 181 -4.49 7.66 -36.54
CA ASN A 181 -3.47 8.70 -36.64
C ASN A 181 -2.66 8.55 -37.94
N GLN A 182 -2.28 7.32 -38.30
CA GLN A 182 -1.59 7.04 -39.56
C GLN A 182 -2.46 7.38 -40.79
N ALA A 183 -3.74 7.04 -40.78
CA ALA A 183 -4.66 7.39 -41.86
C ALA A 183 -4.79 8.92 -42.01
N ARG A 184 -4.94 9.64 -40.90
CA ARG A 184 -4.98 11.10 -40.88
C ARG A 184 -3.69 11.71 -41.45
N LEU A 185 -2.52 11.21 -41.07
CA LEU A 185 -1.25 11.66 -41.62
C LEU A 185 -1.14 11.43 -43.13
N ARG A 186 -1.65 10.31 -43.65
CA ARG A 186 -1.69 10.04 -45.10
C ARG A 186 -2.58 11.05 -45.84
N THR A 187 -3.76 11.38 -45.30
CA THR A 187 -4.64 12.39 -45.90
C THR A 187 -4.01 13.79 -45.91
N LEU A 188 -3.32 14.17 -44.83
CA LEU A 188 -2.60 15.45 -44.76
C LEU A 188 -1.44 15.52 -45.75
N LYS A 189 -0.66 14.44 -45.89
CA LYS A 189 0.42 14.36 -46.88
C LYS A 189 -0.09 14.42 -48.32
N ALA A 190 -1.19 13.73 -48.63
CA ALA A 190 -1.83 13.79 -49.94
C ALA A 190 -2.37 15.21 -50.26
N GLY A 191 -2.88 15.92 -49.26
CA GLY A 191 -3.29 17.31 -49.39
C GLY A 191 -2.12 18.29 -49.56
N GLN A 192 -0.96 18.00 -48.97
CA GLN A 192 0.26 18.81 -49.17
C GLN A 192 0.93 18.55 -50.53
N SER A 193 0.87 17.34 -51.08
CA SER A 193 1.42 17.05 -52.43
C SER A 193 0.64 17.70 -53.56
N GLY A 194 -0.61 18.15 -53.33
CA GLY A 194 -1.40 18.94 -54.28
C GLY A 194 -1.19 20.46 -54.17
N ARG A 195 -0.31 20.92 -53.27
CA ARG A 195 -0.04 22.35 -53.04
C ARG A 195 1.41 22.73 -53.30
N SER A 196 2.05 22.01 -54.22
CA SER A 196 3.26 22.46 -54.91
C SER A 196 2.87 22.82 -56.35
N LEU A 197 3.34 23.98 -56.82
CA LEU A 197 3.05 24.64 -58.10
C LEU A 197 1.81 25.54 -58.12
N LEU A 198 1.78 26.55 -57.26
CA LEU A 198 1.57 27.89 -57.79
C LEU A 198 2.84 28.69 -57.50
N ALA A 199 3.54 29.01 -58.59
CA ALA A 199 4.69 29.88 -58.61
C ALA A 199 4.35 31.20 -57.90
N TYR A 200 5.12 31.54 -56.87
CA TYR A 200 5.18 32.90 -56.38
C TYR A 200 6.32 33.58 -57.16
N ASP A 201 5.96 34.14 -58.30
CA ASP A 201 6.83 35.04 -59.05
C ASP A 201 6.89 36.38 -58.30
N GLY A 202 8.06 36.98 -58.32
CA GLY A 202 8.49 37.98 -57.35
C GLY A 202 7.72 39.29 -57.35
N THR A 203 7.76 39.95 -56.19
CA THR A 203 8.09 41.38 -56.06
C THR A 203 8.58 41.58 -54.63
N GLY A 204 9.78 42.13 -54.51
CA GLY A 204 10.43 42.35 -53.23
C GLY A 204 9.74 43.41 -52.39
N GLU A 205 9.92 43.35 -51.08
CA GLU A 205 10.01 44.52 -50.23
C GLU A 205 10.63 44.14 -48.87
N ALA A 206 11.24 45.14 -48.26
CA ALA A 206 12.21 45.06 -47.18
C ALA A 206 11.61 44.93 -45.76
N GLY A 207 12.47 44.54 -44.81
CA GLY A 207 12.28 44.73 -43.36
C GLY A 207 11.47 43.61 -42.69
N VAL A 208 11.67 43.22 -41.43
CA VAL A 208 12.36 43.83 -40.29
C VAL A 208 12.91 42.70 -39.41
N LYS A 209 14.14 42.86 -38.94
CA LYS A 209 14.75 42.07 -37.86
C LYS A 209 14.11 42.53 -36.54
N THR A 210 13.47 41.65 -35.78
CA THR A 210 13.10 41.93 -34.39
C THR A 210 13.74 40.87 -33.49
N THR A 211 14.82 41.28 -32.85
CA THR A 211 15.38 40.65 -31.65
C THR A 211 14.45 40.91 -30.47
N LEU A 212 14.00 39.87 -29.80
CA LEU A 212 13.38 39.96 -28.47
C LEU A 212 14.43 39.53 -27.44
N GLY A 213 14.86 40.51 -26.65
CA GLY A 213 15.81 40.36 -25.56
C GLY A 213 15.20 39.67 -24.35
N ALA A 214 16.09 39.06 -23.57
CA ALA A 214 15.82 38.54 -22.25
C ALA A 214 15.44 39.67 -21.28
N GLY A 215 14.45 39.37 -20.44
CA GLY A 215 14.15 40.02 -19.17
C GLY A 215 13.83 38.94 -18.16
#